data_AF-A0A1Z4QYN1-F1
#
_entry.id   AF-A0A1Z4QYN1-F1
#
_cell.length_a   1.000
_cell.length_b   1.000
_cell.length_c   1.000
_cell.angle_alpha   90.00
_cell.angle_beta   90.00
_cell.angle_gamma   90.00
#
_symmetry.space_group_name_H-M   'P 1'
#
loop_
_entity.id
_entity.type
_entity.pdbx_description
1 polymer ?
#
loop_
_entity_poly.entity_id
_entity_poly.type
_entity_poly.pdbx_seq_one_letter_code
_entity_poly.pdbx_strand_id
1 'polypeptide(L)'
;MFLMHKPTKTIVEILTLDALFNPSVNEVTARMHAGQELQDPDIYLKSEMMFLSGEALPLCWLDLHYRDTLEAKMIKEMSLVTN
;
A
#
# COMPACT_ATOMS: atom_id res chain seq x y z
N MET A 1 6.41 11.65 -1.72
CA MET A 1 6.93 10.53 -0.88
C MET A 1 7.32 9.38 -1.79
N PHE A 2 8.37 8.61 -1.51
CA PHE A 2 8.77 7.49 -2.36
C PHE A 2 8.31 6.13 -1.82
N LEU A 3 7.74 5.30 -2.70
CA LEU A 3 7.34 3.93 -2.40
C LEU A 3 7.92 2.99 -3.47
N MET A 4 7.94 1.69 -3.17
CA MET A 4 8.26 0.66 -4.13
C MET A 4 6.97 0.03 -4.65
N HIS A 5 6.87 -0.07 -5.97
CA HIS A 5 5.86 -0.88 -6.65
C HIS A 5 6.30 -2.36 -6.62
N LYS A 6 5.54 -3.22 -5.92
CA LYS A 6 5.91 -4.62 -5.69
C LYS A 6 6.11 -5.44 -6.98
N PRO A 7 5.21 -5.38 -7.98
CA PRO A 7 5.31 -6.22 -9.18
C PRO A 7 6.54 -5.88 -10.02
N THR A 8 6.84 -4.59 -10.22
CA THR A 8 7.96 -4.15 -11.06
C THR A 8 9.26 -3.91 -10.30
N LYS A 9 9.21 -3.93 -8.96
CA LYS A 9 10.35 -3.61 -8.07
C LYS A 9 10.97 -2.24 -8.35
N THR A 10 10.14 -1.28 -8.75
CA THR A 10 10.57 0.06 -9.11
C THR A 10 10.18 1.08 -8.05
N ILE A 11 11.00 2.12 -7.89
CA ILE A 11 10.69 3.24 -7.01
C ILE A 11 9.78 4.22 -7.76
N VAL A 12 8.71 4.62 -7.11
CA VAL A 12 7.76 5.62 -7.61
C VAL A 12 7.61 6.75 -6.60
N GLU A 13 7.45 7.97 -7.09
CA GLU A 13 7.11 9.14 -6.30
C GLU A 13 5.59 9.31 -6.26
N ILE A 14 5.01 9.27 -5.07
CA ILE A 14 3.59 9.51 -4.84
C ILE A 14 3.29 11.00 -4.96
N LEU A 15 2.39 11.35 -5.88
CA LEU A 15 1.97 12.73 -6.16
C LEU A 15 0.70 13.12 -5.39
N THR A 16 -0.16 12.15 -5.04
CA THR A 16 -1.42 12.34 -4.29
C THR A 16 -1.32 11.77 -2.88
N LEU A 17 -0.68 12.50 -1.96
CA LEU A 17 -0.45 12.03 -0.59
C LEU A 17 -1.73 11.93 0.25
N ASP A 18 -2.70 12.79 -0.01
CA ASP A 18 -4.04 12.73 0.57
C ASP A 18 -4.73 11.39 0.24
N ALA A 19 -4.69 10.95 -1.02
CA ALA A 19 -5.22 9.65 -1.44
C ALA A 19 -4.44 8.47 -0.83
N LEU A 20 -3.13 8.62 -0.64
CA LEU A 20 -2.30 7.59 -0.03
C LEU A 20 -2.73 7.29 1.41
N PHE A 21 -2.99 8.31 2.22
CA PHE A 21 -3.38 8.11 3.62
C PHE A 21 -4.87 7.83 3.79
N ASN A 22 -5.69 8.16 2.79
CA ASN A 22 -7.14 7.95 2.83
C ASN A 22 -7.51 6.47 2.62
N PRO A 23 -8.05 5.77 3.63
CA PRO A 23 -8.43 4.37 3.50
C PRO A 23 -9.61 4.13 2.53
N SER A 24 -10.40 5.15 2.20
CA SER A 24 -11.52 5.05 1.26
C SER A 24 -11.10 5.06 -0.20
N VAL A 25 -9.81 5.31 -0.47
CA VAL A 25 -9.25 5.36 -1.81
C VAL A 25 -8.20 4.27 -1.94
N ASN A 26 -8.37 3.41 -2.96
CA ASN A 26 -7.50 2.26 -3.19
C ASN A 26 -6.31 2.56 -4.11
N GLU A 27 -6.33 3.73 -4.74
CA GLU A 27 -5.42 4.13 -5.80
C GLU A 27 -4.68 5.41 -5.45
N VAL A 28 -3.48 5.55 -6.01
CA VAL A 28 -2.68 6.77 -5.93
C VAL A 28 -2.11 7.11 -7.29
N THR A 29 -1.97 8.40 -7.58
CA THR A 29 -1.19 8.86 -8.72
C THR A 29 0.27 8.92 -8.30
N ALA A 30 1.13 8.23 -9.04
CA ALA A 30 2.56 8.19 -8.78
C ALA A 30 3.37 8.29 -10.08
N ARG A 31 4.63 8.66 -9.95
CA ARG A 31 5.55 8.81 -11.07
C ARG A 31 6.73 7.89 -10.92
N MET A 32 7.03 7.12 -11.96
CA MET A 32 8.17 6.22 -11.93
C MET A 32 9.48 6.96 -12.13
N HIS A 33 10.47 6.62 -11.30
CA HIS A 33 11.85 7.08 -11.44
C HIS A 33 12.68 5.93 -12.02
N ALA A 34 12.51 5.67 -13.32
CA ALA A 34 13.25 4.63 -14.04
C ALA A 34 13.85 5.18 -15.34
N GLY A 35 15.09 4.81 -15.64
CA GLY A 35 15.80 5.28 -16.83
C GLY A 35 16.37 6.69 -16.68
N GLN A 36 16.65 7.33 -17.82
CA GLN A 36 17.22 8.69 -17.89
C GLN A 36 16.15 9.78 -18.00
N GLU A 37 14.88 9.41 -18.18
CA GLU A 37 13.76 10.33 -18.35
C GLU A 37 12.68 10.14 -17.28
N LEU A 38 12.09 11.25 -16.84
CA LEU A 38 10.92 11.24 -15.96
C LEU A 38 9.72 10.72 -16.75
N GLN A 39 9.15 9.60 -16.29
CA GLN A 39 7.93 9.06 -16.89
C GLN A 39 6.72 9.93 -16.52
N ASP A 40 5.66 9.83 -17.31
CA ASP A 40 4.40 10.46 -16.97
C ASP A 40 3.81 9.86 -15.68
N PRO A 41 2.98 10.62 -14.94
CA PRO A 41 2.22 10.08 -13.83
C PRO A 41 1.28 8.97 -14.28
N ASP A 42 1.19 7.92 -13.47
CA ASP A 42 0.28 6.78 -13.67
C ASP A 42 -0.46 6.45 -12.37
N ILE A 43 -1.52 5.64 -12.48
CA ILE A 43 -2.35 5.19 -11.36
C ILE A 43 -1.84 3.84 -10.87
N TYR A 44 -1.71 3.72 -9.55
CA TYR A 44 -1.25 2.50 -8.91
C TYR A 44 -2.16 2.09 -7.75
N LEU A 45 -2.34 0.77 -7.59
CA LEU A 45 -3.03 0.21 -6.43
C LEU A 45 -2.16 0.29 -5.18
N LYS A 46 -2.71 0.77 -4.08
CA LYS A 46 -2.02 0.84 -2.78
C LYS A 46 -1.68 -0.55 -2.24
N SER A 47 -2.50 -1.56 -2.57
CA SER A 47 -2.22 -2.96 -2.24
C SER A 47 -0.96 -3.50 -2.92
N GLU A 48 -0.46 -2.84 -3.96
CA GLU A 48 0.77 -3.19 -4.68
C GLU A 48 1.97 -2.34 -4.24
N MET A 49 1.78 -1.45 -3.27
CA MET A 49 2.83 -0.56 -2.75
C MET A 49 3.42 -1.05 -1.42
N MET A 50 4.69 -0.71 -1.21
CA MET A 50 5.43 -0.96 0.03
C MET A 50 6.46 0.13 0.28
N PHE A 51 6.87 0.29 1.53
CA PHE A 51 8.00 1.16 1.87
C PHE A 51 9.30 0.59 1.29
N LEU A 52 10.27 1.47 1.04
CA LEU A 52 11.60 1.09 0.57
C LEU A 52 12.34 0.17 1.57
N SER A 53 11.91 0.14 2.83
CA SER A 53 12.41 -0.77 3.86
C SER A 53 12.02 -2.23 3.65
N GLY A 54 10.97 -2.52 2.86
CA GLY A 54 10.38 -3.86 2.82
C GLY A 54 8.99 -3.93 3.45
N GLU A 55 8.61 -2.94 4.25
CA GLU A 55 7.38 -2.98 5.04
C GLU A 55 6.13 -2.69 4.18
N ALA A 56 5.05 -3.41 4.46
CA ALA A 56 3.76 -3.13 3.85
C ALA A 56 3.22 -1.77 4.31
N LEU A 57 2.31 -1.19 3.52
CA LEU A 57 1.58 0.00 3.96
C LEU A 57 0.73 -0.31 5.22
N PRO A 58 0.53 0.67 6.12
CA PRO A 58 -0.32 0.51 7.27
C PRO A 58 -1.74 0.12 6.86
N LEU A 59 -2.36 -0.84 7.57
CA LEU A 59 -3.72 -1.27 7.26
C LEU A 59 -4.75 -0.14 7.37
N CYS A 60 -4.54 0.80 8.29
CA CYS A 60 -5.40 1.98 8.44
C CYS A 60 -5.33 2.95 7.24
N TRP A 61 -4.39 2.75 6.31
CA TRP A 61 -4.35 3.47 5.04
C TRP A 61 -5.01 2.67 3.91
N LEU A 62 -5.28 1.39 4.10
CA LEU A 62 -5.83 0.50 3.06
C LEU A 62 -7.29 0.12 3.30
N ASP A 63 -7.77 0.22 4.54
CA ASP A 63 -9.07 -0.28 4.97
C ASP A 63 -9.65 0.63 6.06
N LEU A 64 -10.87 1.14 5.86
CA LEU A 64 -11.59 1.93 6.88
C LEU A 64 -11.90 1.08 8.11
N HIS A 65 -12.16 -0.20 7.89
CA HIS A 65 -12.57 -1.18 8.88
C HIS A 65 -11.37 -2.01 9.37
N TYR A 66 -10.15 -1.48 9.27
CA TYR A 66 -8.93 -2.22 9.63
C TYR A 66 -8.95 -2.81 11.05
N ARG A 67 -9.68 -2.18 11.99
CA ARG A 67 -9.85 -2.68 13.36
C ARG A 67 -10.67 -3.97 13.39
N ASP A 68 -11.82 -3.97 12.73
CA ASP A 68 -12.68 -5.13 12.60
C ASP A 68 -11.93 -6.27 11.88
N THR A 69 -11.16 -5.94 10.84
CA THR A 69 -10.28 -6.88 10.12
C THR A 69 -9.21 -7.48 11.02
N LEU A 70 -8.62 -6.71 11.94
CA LEU A 70 -7.64 -7.21 12.91
C LEU A 70 -8.30 -8.12 13.96
N GLU A 71 -9.44 -7.72 14.52
CA GLU A 71 -10.20 -8.53 15.47
C GLU A 71 -10.60 -9.89 14.87
N ALA A 72 -11.12 -9.88 13.65
CA ALA A 72 -11.47 -11.10 12.93
C ALA A 72 -10.25 -12.01 12.68
N LYS A 73 -9.10 -11.44 12.33
CA LYS A 73 -7.84 -12.21 12.16
C LYS A 73 -7.40 -12.86 13.47
N MET A 74 -7.42 -12.12 14.58
CA MET A 74 -7.02 -12.63 15.89
C MET A 74 -7.92 -13.79 16.36
N ILE A 75 -9.24 -13.67 16.18
CA ILE A 75 -10.20 -14.73 16.52
C ILE A 75 -9.92 -15.99 15.68
N LYS A 76 -9.67 -15.82 14.38
CA LYS A 76 -9.36 -16.93 13.48
C LYS A 76 -8.06 -17.63 13.87
N GLU A 77 -7.00 -16.90 14.18
CA GLU A 77 -5.72 -17.47 14.62
C GLU A 77 -5.85 -18.22 15.95
N MET A 78 -6.57 -17.68 16.93
CA MET A 78 -6.84 -18.38 18.20
C MET A 78 -7.59 -19.71 17.99
N SER A 79 -8.56 -19.75 17.07
CA SER A 79 -9.33 -20.96 16.78
C SER A 79 -8.50 -22.07 16.10
N LEU A 80 -7.42 -21.71 15.39
CA LEU A 80 -6.52 -22.67 14.74
C LEU A 80 -5.53 -23.30 15.72
N VAL A 81 -5.22 -22.63 16.83
CA VAL A 81 -4.29 -23.13 17.87
C VAL A 81 -4.98 -24.08 18.84
N THR A 82 -6.32 -24.11 18.87
CA THR A 82 -7.11 -24.93 19.81
C THR A 82 -7.56 -26.30 19.27
N ASN A 83 -7.18 -26.66 18.04
CA ASN A 83 -7.50 -27.94 17.39
C ASN A 83 -6.25 -28.79 17.12
#